data_AF-A0A3D0QD62-F1
#
_entry.id   AF-A0A3D0QD62-F1
#
_cell.length_a   1.000
_cell.length_b   1.000
_cell.length_c   1.000
_cell.angle_alpha   90.00
_cell.angle_beta   90.00
_cell.angle_gamma   90.00
#
_symmetry.space_group_name_H-M   'P 1'
#
loop_
_entity.id
_entity.type
_entity.pdbx_description
1 polymer ?
#
loop_
_entity_poly.entity_id
_entity_poly.type
_entity_poly.pdbx_seq_one_letter_code
_entity_poly.pdbx_strand_id
1 'polypeptide(L)' 'MKKKTVHCPDVLKHICEELDTKLTTAQCRELKRHLSKCPNCTAYLDSLKTTIKLYSSVPTKHPPQKLRKQLFATLKLKP' A
#
# COMPACT_ATOMS: atom_id res chain seq x y z
N MET A 1 -28.63 -20.49 6.55
CA MET A 1 -27.80 -19.47 5.86
C MET A 1 -26.39 -19.53 6.47
N LYS A 2 -25.39 -20.06 5.76
CA LYS A 2 -24.04 -20.25 6.30
C LYS A 2 -23.33 -18.88 6.39
N LYS A 3 -22.94 -18.46 7.60
CA LYS A 3 -22.14 -17.24 7.82
C LYS A 3 -20.76 -17.45 7.17
N LYS A 4 -20.46 -16.70 6.11
CA LYS A 4 -19.13 -16.67 5.49
C LYS A 4 -18.19 -15.91 6.44
N THR A 5 -17.27 -16.61 7.08
CA THR A 5 -16.21 -16.00 7.89
C THR A 5 -15.19 -15.38 6.95
N VAL A 6 -15.17 -14.05 6.86
CA VAL A 6 -14.18 -13.31 6.09
C VAL A 6 -12.84 -13.41 6.83
N HIS A 7 -11.82 -13.96 6.18
CA HIS A 7 -10.51 -14.15 6.79
C HIS A 7 -9.61 -12.94 6.50
N CYS A 8 -8.74 -12.56 7.43
CA CYS A 8 -7.84 -11.39 7.26
C CYS A 8 -7.04 -11.42 5.93
N PRO A 9 -6.54 -12.57 5.44
CA PRO A 9 -5.92 -12.65 4.11
C PRO A 9 -6.85 -12.26 2.96
N ASP A 10 -8.15 -12.55 3.04
CA ASP A 10 -9.13 -12.18 2.00
C ASP A 10 -9.35 -10.66 1.97
N VAL A 11 -9.37 -10.03 3.14
CA VAL A 11 -9.48 -8.56 3.28
C VAL A 11 -8.20 -7.90 2.76
N LEU A 12 -7.03 -8.43 3.14
CA LEU A 12 -5.75 -7.91 2.69
C LEU A 12 -5.62 -8.02 1.17
N LYS A 13 -6.02 -9.16 0.59
CA LYS A 13 -6.03 -9.36 -0.86
C LYS A 13 -6.97 -8.37 -1.54
N HIS A 14 -8.17 -8.15 -1.01
CA HIS A 14 -9.10 -7.18 -1.57
C HIS A 14 -8.56 -5.75 -1.47
N ILE A 15 -7.98 -5.37 -0.34
CA ILE A 15 -7.33 -4.07 -0.17
C ILE A 15 -6.17 -3.92 -1.17
N CYS A 16 -5.32 -4.94 -1.31
CA CYS A 16 -4.25 -4.94 -2.30
C CYS A 16 -4.79 -4.84 -3.72
N GLU A 17 -5.87 -5.54 -4.09
CA GLU A 17 -6.49 -5.47 -5.43
C GLU A 17 -7.15 -4.13 -5.74
N GLU A 18 -7.66 -3.42 -4.72
CA GLU A 18 -8.21 -2.06 -4.88
C GLU A 18 -7.11 -0.98 -4.85
N LEU A 19 -5.96 -1.26 -4.22
CA LEU A 19 -4.80 -0.37 -4.17
C LEU A 19 -3.81 -0.60 -5.33
N ASP A 20 -3.72 -1.82 -5.87
CA ASP A 20 -2.93 -2.20 -7.04
C ASP A 20 -3.65 -1.74 -8.30
N THR A 21 -3.51 -0.45 -8.58
CA THR A 21 -3.60 0.22 -9.88
C THR A 21 -4.25 -0.62 -10.99
N LYS A 22 -5.58 -0.58 -11.11
CA LYS A 22 -6.37 -1.14 -12.21
C LYS A 22 -6.15 -0.35 -13.52
N LEU A 23 -4.92 -0.30 -14.02
CA LEU A 23 -4.60 0.26 -15.33
C LEU A 23 -4.43 -0.88 -16.33
N THR A 24 -5.30 -0.92 -17.33
CA THR A 24 -5.11 -1.81 -18.48
C THR A 24 -3.85 -1.42 -19.26
N THR A 25 -3.30 -2.35 -20.05
CA THR A 25 -2.13 -2.10 -20.91
C THR A 25 -2.33 -0.92 -21.88
N ALA A 26 -3.56 -0.68 -22.33
CA ALA A 26 -3.91 0.47 -23.17
C ALA A 26 -3.78 1.80 -22.40
N GLN A 27 -4.38 1.88 -21.21
CA GLN A 27 -4.31 3.06 -20.34
C GLN A 27 -2.88 3.37 -19.91
N CYS A 28 -2.08 2.34 -19.60
CA CYS A 28 -0.65 2.51 -19.30
C CYS A 28 0.12 3.15 -20.47
N ARG A 29 -0.16 2.74 -21.72
CA ARG A 29 0.49 3.34 -22.90
C ARG A 29 0.09 4.79 -23.10
N GLU A 30 -1.19 5.11 -22.95
CA GLU A 30 -1.69 6.47 -23.06
C GLU A 30 -1.11 7.39 -21.98
N LEU A 31 -1.06 6.93 -20.73
CA LEU A 31 -0.46 7.67 -19.63
C LEU A 31 1.03 7.95 -19.88
N LYS A 32 1.79 6.95 -20.33
CA LYS A 32 3.20 7.13 -20.72
C LYS A 32 3.36 8.16 -21.83
N ARG A 33 2.49 8.14 -22.84
CA ARG A 33 2.48 9.13 -23.93
C ARG A 33 2.16 10.54 -23.42
N HIS A 34 1.26 10.66 -22.45
CA HIS A 34 0.93 11.96 -21.85
C HIS A 34 2.11 12.52 -21.05
N LEU A 35 2.71 11.69 -20.18
CA LEU A 35 3.87 12.06 -19.38
C LEU A 35 5.07 12.46 -20.25
N SER A 36 5.27 11.85 -21.43
CA SER A 36 6.36 12.28 -22.33
C SER A 36 6.14 13.63 -22.99
N LYS A 37 4.90 14.17 -22.97
CA LYS A 37 4.53 15.41 -23.68
C LYS A 37 4.09 16.55 -22.75
N CYS A 38 3.74 16.26 -21.50
CA CYS A 38 3.21 17.24 -20.55
C CYS A 38 4.20 17.48 -19.40
N PRO A 39 4.95 18.61 -19.40
CA PRO A 39 5.94 18.89 -18.36
C PRO A 39 5.32 19.03 -16.97
N ASN A 40 4.10 19.57 -16.86
CA ASN A 40 3.40 19.73 -15.58
C ASN A 40 3.10 18.38 -14.92
N CYS A 41 2.62 17.41 -15.69
CA CYS A 41 2.29 16.09 -15.16
C CYS A 41 3.56 15.29 -14.80
N THR A 42 4.66 15.48 -15.54
CA THR A 42 5.96 14.89 -15.20
C THR A 42 6.52 15.47 -13.90
N ALA A 43 6.49 16.80 -13.74
CA ALA A 43 6.91 17.44 -12.49
C ALA A 43 6.07 16.98 -11.29
N TYR A 44 4.76 16.81 -11.48
CA TYR A 44 3.87 16.26 -10.46
C TYR A 44 4.24 14.82 -10.09
N LEU A 45 4.45 13.95 -11.09
CA LEU A 45 4.87 12.57 -10.87
C LEU A 45 6.19 12.48 -10.10
N ASP A 46 7.15 13.33 -10.43
CA ASP A 46 8.45 13.34 -9.77
C ASP A 46 8.36 13.86 -8.32
N SER A 47 7.47 14.82 -8.07
CA SER A 47 7.13 15.26 -6.70
C SER A 47 6.55 14.11 -5.88
N LEU A 48 5.59 13.36 -6.44
CA LEU A 48 5.01 12.19 -5.77
C LEU A 48 6.05 11.11 -5.48
N LYS A 49 6.92 10.76 -6.45
CA LYS A 49 8.02 9.81 -6.23
C LYS A 49 8.93 10.26 -5.09
N THR A 50 9.22 11.56 -5.03
CA THR A 50 10.04 12.14 -3.97
C THR A 50 9.38 11.99 -2.61
N THR A 51 8.09 12.30 -2.50
CA THR A 51 7.31 12.12 -1.27
C THR A 51 7.32 10.67 -0.80
N ILE A 52 7.10 9.70 -1.70
CA ILE A 52 7.15 8.27 -1.38
C ILE A 52 8.55 7.87 -0.87
N LYS A 53 9.61 8.32 -1.54
CA LYS A 53 10.99 8.05 -1.14
C LYS A 53 11.34 8.62 0.23
N LEU A 54 10.86 9.83 0.54
CA LEU A 54 11.06 10.46 1.84
C LEU A 54 10.31 9.72 2.94
N TYR A 55 9.08 9.27 2.67
CA TYR A 55 8.32 8.50 3.65
C TYR A 55 8.93 7.12 3.90
N SER A 56 9.41 6.44 2.84
CA SER A 56 10.03 5.11 2.97
C SER A 56 11.40 5.14 3.62
N SER A 57 12.11 6.27 3.63
CA SER A 57 13.39 6.43 4.32
C SER A 57 13.24 6.71 5.81
N VAL A 58 12.03 6.99 6.29
CA VAL A 58 11.78 7.14 7.73
C VAL A 58 11.98 5.79 8.42
N PRO A 59 12.89 5.67 9.40
CA PRO A 59 13.08 4.43 10.12
C PRO A 59 11.78 4.06 10.83
N THR A 60 11.17 2.94 10.43
CA THR A 60 10.04 2.38 11.16
C THR A 60 10.56 1.91 12.52
N LYS A 61 10.30 2.71 13.56
CA LYS A 61 10.54 2.28 14.95
C LYS A 61 9.60 1.11 15.23
N HIS A 62 10.08 -0.10 15.04
CA HIS A 62 9.33 -1.28 15.45
C HIS A 62 9.15 -1.23 16.97
N PRO A 63 7.95 -1.52 17.49
CA PRO A 63 7.74 -1.58 18.93
C PRO A 63 8.71 -2.61 19.51
N PRO A 64 9.31 -2.34 20.70
CA PRO A 64 10.17 -3.29 21.36
C PRO A 64 9.49 -4.66 21.47
N GLN A 65 10.23 -5.74 21.26
CA GLN A 65 9.65 -7.09 21.23
C GLN A 65 8.84 -7.41 22.50
N LYS A 66 9.24 -6.83 23.65
CA LYS A 66 8.50 -6.90 24.92
C LYS A 66 7.09 -6.31 24.82
N LEU A 67 6.96 -5.11 24.26
CA LEU A 67 5.66 -4.46 24.06
C LEU A 67 4.79 -5.29 23.11
N ARG A 68 5.38 -5.80 22.03
CA ARG A 68 4.66 -6.68 21.08
C ARG A 68 4.13 -7.94 21.78
N LYS A 69 4.96 -8.62 22.58
CA LYS A 69 4.55 -9.80 23.37
C LYS A 69 3.42 -9.48 24.36
N GLN A 70 3.53 -8.37 25.08
CA GLN A 70 2.48 -7.93 26.01
C GLN A 70 1.15 -7.67 25.29
N LEU A 71 1.20 -6.98 24.16
CA LEU A 71 0.03 -6.61 23.39
C LEU A 71 -0.69 -7.86 22.84
N PHE A 72 0.06 -8.84 22.32
CA PHE A 72 -0.50 -10.13 21.88
C PHE A 72 -1.13 -10.93 23.03
N ALA A 73 -0.51 -10.92 24.21
CA ALA A 73 -1.06 -11.57 25.40
C ALA A 73 -2.37 -10.90 25.88
N THR A 74 -2.43 -9.56 25.89
CA THR A 74 -3.63 -8.81 26.28
C THR A 74 -4.78 -9.03 25.30
N LEU A 75 -4.49 -9.07 24.01
CA LEU A 75 -5.50 -9.27 22.96
C LEU A 75 -5.89 -10.74 22.74
N LYS A 76 -5.27 -11.70 23.47
CA LYS A 76 -5.46 -13.15 23.31
C LYS A 76 -5.23 -13.63 21.86
N LEU A 77 -4.28 -13.03 21.17
CA LEU A 77 -3.89 -13.39 19.81
C LEU A 77 -2.68 -14.32 19.83
N LYS A 78 -2.60 -15.28 18.90
CA LYS A 78 -1.38 -16.09 18.71
C LYS A 78 -0.30 -15.22 18.02
N PRO A 79 0.96 -15.28 18.49
CA PRO A 79 2.08 -14.47 17.98
C PRO A 79 2.36 -14.68 16.49
#